data_AF-A0A7I7UAI4-F1
#
_entry.id   AF-A0A7I7UAI4-F1
#
_cell.length_a   1.000
_cell.length_b   1.000
_cell.length_c   1.000
_cell.angle_alpha   90.00
_cell.angle_beta   90.00
_cell.angle_gamma   90.00
#
_symmetry.space_group_name_H-M   'P 1'
#
loop_
_entity.id
_entity.type
_entity.pdbx_description
1 polymer ?
#
loop_
_entity_poly.entity_id
_entity_poly.type
_entity_poly.pdbx_seq_one_letter_code
_entity_poly.pdbx_strand_id
1 'polypeptide(L)'
;MDAQLIISETSPDVEIFTSTPRTGVWRLHEEGGVSFARPGNDWATLLDESEAFYMRVAAPGEIRCAGAQLGVLVTRGHLQTEDYQLTERCRRWIFGLKAQFRSIPLVSTNPMVSRLVARA
;
A
#
# COMPACT_ATOMS: atom_id res chain seq x y z
N MET A 1 -5.84 8.41 21.16
CA MET A 1 -4.69 8.90 20.37
C MET A 1 -4.80 8.27 19.01
N ASP A 2 -4.61 9.06 17.96
CA ASP A 2 -4.62 8.58 16.58
C ASP A 2 -3.18 8.31 16.13
N ALA A 3 -3.01 7.33 15.25
CA ALA A 3 -1.72 7.01 14.65
C ALA A 3 -1.79 7.16 13.13
N GLN A 4 -0.69 7.61 12.53
CA GLN A 4 -0.55 7.76 11.09
C GLN A 4 0.59 6.89 10.57
N LEU A 5 0.33 6.23 9.45
CA LEU A 5 1.29 5.40 8.74
C LEU A 5 1.37 5.85 7.28
N ILE A 6 2.60 6.04 6.79
CA ILE A 6 2.87 6.20 5.35
C ILE A 6 3.20 4.82 4.79
N ILE A 7 2.48 4.40 3.76
CA ILE A 7 2.72 3.14 3.07
C ILE A 7 3.48 3.44 1.78
N SER A 8 4.66 2.84 1.62
CA SER A 8 5.48 2.97 0.41
C SER A 8 5.67 1.61 -0.27
N GLU A 9 5.97 1.64 -1.57
CA GLU A 9 6.41 0.45 -2.29
C GLU A 9 7.86 0.10 -1.93
N THR A 10 8.10 -1.18 -1.72
CA THR A 10 9.38 -1.75 -1.32
C THR A 10 9.92 -2.75 -2.34
N SER A 11 9.08 -3.23 -3.27
CA SER A 11 9.55 -4.08 -4.37
C SER A 11 10.47 -3.30 -5.32
N PRO A 12 11.56 -3.91 -5.82
CA PRO A 12 12.39 -3.32 -6.87
C PRO A 12 11.72 -3.31 -8.26
N ASP A 13 10.57 -3.99 -8.41
CA ASP A 13 9.87 -4.09 -9.69
C ASP A 13 9.36 -2.71 -10.17
N VAL A 14 9.26 -2.58 -11.49
CA VAL A 14 8.70 -1.41 -12.15
C VAL A 14 7.46 -1.82 -12.93
N GLU A 15 6.30 -1.30 -12.52
CA GLU A 15 4.98 -1.68 -13.03
C GLU A 15 4.09 -0.44 -13.25
N ILE A 16 2.96 -0.59 -13.94
CA ILE A 16 1.86 0.40 -13.94
C ILE A 16 0.73 -0.11 -13.06
N PHE A 17 0.19 0.74 -12.19
CA PHE A 17 -1.03 0.44 -11.46
C PHE A 17 -2.23 0.31 -12.40
N THR A 18 -2.92 -0.82 -12.34
CA THR A 18 -4.21 -1.02 -13.04
C THR A 18 -5.40 -0.79 -12.11
N SER A 19 -5.21 -0.99 -10.80
CA SER A 19 -6.20 -0.66 -9.76
C SER A 19 -5.50 -0.30 -8.46
N THR A 20 -6.02 0.71 -7.75
CA THR A 20 -5.52 1.13 -6.43
C THR A 20 -6.67 1.23 -5.42
N PRO A 21 -6.42 1.08 -4.11
CA PRO A 21 -7.47 1.17 -3.09
C PRO A 21 -8.09 2.57 -3.09
N ARG A 22 -9.40 2.67 -2.81
CA ARG A 22 -10.12 3.95 -2.78
C ARG A 22 -9.86 4.70 -1.48
N THR A 23 -9.82 6.03 -1.55
CA THR A 23 -9.88 6.88 -0.34
C THR A 23 -11.18 6.61 0.42
N GLY A 24 -11.09 6.51 1.74
CA GLY A 24 -12.24 6.32 2.61
C GLY A 24 -11.92 5.41 3.80
N VAL A 25 -12.97 4.92 4.45
CA VAL A 25 -12.84 4.04 5.60
C VAL A 25 -12.77 2.59 5.15
N TRP A 26 -11.78 1.89 5.70
CA TRP A 26 -11.55 0.47 5.55
C TRP A 26 -11.75 -0.23 6.89
N ARG A 27 -12.18 -1.49 6.86
CA ARG A 27 -12.31 -2.36 8.04
C ARG A 27 -11.30 -3.50 7.95
N LEU A 28 -10.63 -3.77 9.06
CA LEU A 28 -9.80 -4.95 9.28
C LEU A 28 -10.66 -6.04 9.93
N HIS A 29 -10.69 -7.21 9.31
CA HIS A 29 -11.41 -8.38 9.81
C HIS A 29 -10.53 -9.20 10.75
N GLU A 30 -11.14 -9.99 11.63
CA GLU A 30 -10.42 -10.86 12.57
C GLU A 30 -9.50 -11.86 11.85
N GLU A 31 -9.93 -12.33 10.68
CA GLU A 31 -9.19 -13.23 9.77
C GLU A 31 -7.99 -12.54 9.08
N GLY A 32 -7.80 -11.24 9.27
CA GLY A 32 -6.64 -10.47 8.77
C GLY A 32 -6.83 -9.79 7.41
N GLY A 33 -7.95 -10.03 6.73
CA GLY A 33 -8.31 -9.32 5.49
C GLY A 33 -8.80 -7.89 5.76
N VAL A 34 -8.73 -7.02 4.75
CA VAL A 34 -9.32 -5.68 4.81
C VAL A 34 -10.37 -5.49 3.71
N SER A 35 -11.41 -4.72 3.99
CA SER A 35 -12.45 -4.36 3.02
C SER A 35 -12.82 -2.90 3.09
N PHE A 36 -13.14 -2.31 1.94
CA PHE A 36 -13.69 -0.96 1.89
C PHE A 36 -15.06 -0.93 2.56
N ALA A 37 -15.25 -0.02 3.53
CA ALA A 37 -16.48 0.10 4.30
C ALA A 37 -17.35 1.24 3.76
N ARG A 38 -16.80 2.44 3.62
CA ARG A 38 -17.53 3.62 3.15
C ARG A 38 -16.61 4.70 2.60
N PRO A 39 -17.08 5.55 1.66
CA PRO A 39 -16.40 6.79 1.33
C PRO A 39 -16.24 7.68 2.56
N GLY A 40 -15.19 8.49 2.59
CA GLY A 40 -14.94 9.44 3.66
C GLY A 40 -13.87 10.44 3.24
N ASN A 41 -13.87 11.61 3.88
CA ASN A 41 -12.90 12.67 3.64
C ASN A 41 -11.92 12.84 4.82
N ASP A 42 -12.24 12.25 5.98
CA ASP A 42 -11.44 12.31 7.20
C ASP A 42 -11.61 11.04 8.06
N TRP A 43 -10.86 10.99 9.16
CA TRP A 43 -10.85 9.90 10.14
C TRP A 43 -11.69 10.18 11.39
N ALA A 44 -12.40 11.30 11.47
CA ALA A 44 -13.19 11.65 12.65
C ALA A 44 -14.33 10.63 12.88
N THR A 45 -14.81 10.01 11.80
CA THR A 45 -15.93 9.06 11.82
C THR A 45 -15.54 7.62 12.11
N LEU A 46 -14.26 7.32 12.40
CA LEU A 46 -13.86 5.95 12.76
C LEU A 46 -14.63 5.49 14.01
N LEU A 47 -15.01 4.21 14.07
CA LEU A 47 -15.79 3.68 15.19
C LEU A 47 -14.89 3.14 16.31
N ASP A 48 -13.92 2.32 15.93
CA ASP A 48 -13.03 1.60 16.83
C ASP A 48 -11.70 1.31 16.13
N GLU A 49 -10.86 0.48 16.73
CA GLU A 49 -9.54 0.13 16.19
C GLU A 49 -9.59 -0.90 15.05
N SER A 50 -10.77 -1.43 14.70
CA SER A 50 -11.00 -2.26 13.51
C SER A 50 -11.20 -1.42 12.25
N GLU A 51 -11.42 -0.10 12.38
CA GLU A 51 -11.54 0.81 11.24
C GLU A 51 -10.28 1.68 11.07
N ALA A 52 -9.99 2.01 9.82
CA ALA A 52 -8.94 2.95 9.45
C ALA A 52 -9.39 3.82 8.28
N PHE A 53 -8.94 5.08 8.28
CA PHE A 53 -9.09 5.95 7.11
C PHE A 53 -7.85 5.82 6.24
N TYR A 54 -8.05 5.47 4.98
CA TYR A 54 -6.98 5.43 3.98
C TYR A 54 -7.16 6.59 3.00
N MET A 55 -6.10 7.37 2.81
CA MET A 55 -5.99 8.38 1.78
C MET A 55 -5.11 7.84 0.66
N ARG A 56 -5.71 7.69 -0.53
CA ARG A 56 -4.99 7.31 -1.75
C ARG A 56 -3.98 8.38 -2.11
N VAL A 57 -2.75 7.94 -2.43
CA VAL A 57 -1.73 8.75 -3.10
C VAL A 57 -1.49 8.22 -4.51
N ALA A 58 -1.31 6.90 -4.65
CA ALA A 58 -1.11 6.27 -5.97
C ALA A 58 -2.45 6.03 -6.71
N ALA A 59 -2.52 6.46 -7.97
CA ALA A 59 -3.66 6.32 -8.86
C ALA A 59 -3.45 5.26 -9.96
N PRO A 60 -4.52 4.66 -10.50
CA PRO A 60 -4.41 3.82 -11.69
C PRO A 60 -3.80 4.61 -12.86
N GLY A 61 -2.89 3.99 -13.60
CA GLY A 61 -2.11 4.60 -14.67
C GLY A 61 -0.74 5.13 -14.24
N GLU A 62 -0.48 5.27 -12.94
CA GLU A 62 0.81 5.72 -12.42
C GLU A 62 1.82 4.57 -12.27
N ILE A 63 3.09 4.93 -12.22
CA ILE A 63 4.20 3.99 -12.05
C ILE A 63 4.25 3.49 -10.60
N ARG A 64 4.34 2.19 -10.45
CA ARG A 64 4.72 1.50 -9.21
C ARG A 64 6.20 1.17 -9.26
N CYS A 65 6.98 1.75 -8.35
CA CYS A 65 8.41 1.50 -8.23
C CYS A 65 8.86 1.64 -6.77
N ALA A 66 10.04 1.11 -6.44
CA ALA A 66 10.62 1.23 -5.11
C ALA A 66 10.63 2.69 -4.61
N GLY A 67 10.13 2.91 -3.39
CA GLY A 67 10.02 4.23 -2.77
C GLY A 67 8.76 5.02 -3.14
N ALA A 68 7.97 4.60 -4.13
CA ALA A 68 6.71 5.27 -4.47
C ALA A 68 5.75 5.25 -3.27
N GLN A 69 5.18 6.40 -2.92
CA GLN A 69 4.20 6.51 -1.85
C GLN A 69 2.85 5.95 -2.35
N LEU A 70 2.36 4.92 -1.67
CA LEU A 70 1.11 4.24 -2.02
C LEU A 70 -0.09 4.94 -1.40
N GLY A 71 0.03 5.41 -0.15
CA GLY A 71 -1.00 6.17 0.53
C GLY A 71 -0.70 6.40 2.00
N VAL A 72 -1.64 7.05 2.67
CA VAL A 72 -1.57 7.34 4.10
C VAL A 72 -2.72 6.62 4.81
N LEU A 73 -2.40 5.94 5.90
CA LEU A 73 -3.38 5.28 6.77
C LEU A 73 -3.45 6.01 8.10
N VAL A 74 -4.65 6.30 8.56
CA VAL A 74 -4.92 6.85 9.90
C VAL A 74 -5.78 5.86 10.67
N THR A 75 -5.33 5.44 11.84
CA THR A 75 -6.00 4.48 12.71
C THR A 75 -6.23 5.07 14.09
N ARG A 76 -7.20 4.52 14.83
CA ARG A 76 -7.23 4.68 16.28
C ARG A 76 -6.22 3.75 16.95
N GLY A 77 -5.58 4.25 18.00
CA GLY A 77 -4.63 3.50 18.81
C GLY A 77 -3.24 3.39 18.19
N HIS A 78 -2.28 2.95 19.00
CA HIS A 78 -0.88 2.85 18.60
C HIS A 78 -0.68 1.78 17.52
N LEU A 79 0.26 2.04 16.61
CA LEU A 79 0.70 1.10 15.58
C LEU A 79 2.12 0.55 15.83
N GLN A 80 2.80 1.07 16.85
CA GLN A 80 4.11 0.61 17.31
C GLN A 80 4.06 0.18 18.77
N THR A 81 4.91 -0.78 19.14
CA THR A 81 5.20 -1.15 20.53
C THR A 81 6.13 -0.11 21.16
N GLU A 82 6.31 -0.17 22.49
CA GLU A 82 7.24 0.70 23.22
C GLU A 82 8.69 0.56 22.70
N ASP A 83 9.05 -0.61 22.18
CA ASP A 83 10.36 -0.93 21.60
C ASP A 83 10.48 -0.53 20.11
N TYR A 84 9.61 0.38 19.65
CA TYR A 84 9.55 0.90 18.28
C TYR A 84 9.26 -0.12 17.17
N GLN A 85 8.83 -1.34 17.53
CA GLN A 85 8.46 -2.36 16.55
C GLN A 85 7.03 -2.15 16.06
N LEU A 86 6.72 -2.56 14.82
CA LEU A 86 5.33 -2.57 14.36
C LEU A 86 4.50 -3.53 15.20
N THR A 87 3.29 -3.14 15.55
CA THR A 87 2.29 -4.05 16.13
C THR A 87 1.80 -5.05 15.09
N GLU A 88 1.24 -6.17 15.54
CA GLU A 88 0.59 -7.14 14.65
C GLU A 88 -0.55 -6.51 13.85
N ARG A 89 -1.36 -5.66 14.49
CA ARG A 89 -2.41 -4.88 13.81
C ARG A 89 -1.86 -4.01 12.68
N CYS A 90 -0.74 -3.31 12.92
CA CYS A 90 -0.10 -2.49 11.89
C CYS A 90 0.33 -3.33 10.68
N ARG A 91 0.94 -4.49 10.92
CA ARG A 91 1.32 -5.43 9.85
C ARG A 91 0.11 -5.89 9.04
N ARG A 92 -0.99 -6.28 9.72
CA ARG A 92 -2.24 -6.69 9.05
C ARG A 92 -2.81 -5.58 8.17
N TRP A 93 -2.81 -4.34 8.64
CA TRP A 93 -3.20 -3.20 7.82
C TRP A 93 -2.33 -3.02 6.58
N ILE A 94 -1.00 -3.08 6.73
CA ILE A 94 -0.05 -2.96 5.62
C ILE A 94 -0.30 -4.06 4.58
N PHE A 95 -0.34 -5.33 5.00
CA PHE A 95 -0.53 -6.46 4.09
C PHE A 95 -1.90 -6.43 3.43
N GLY A 96 -2.96 -6.18 4.21
CA GLY A 96 -4.32 -6.11 3.72
C GLY A 96 -4.50 -5.01 2.67
N LEU A 97 -3.99 -3.80 2.92
CA LEU A 97 -4.09 -2.70 1.97
C LEU A 97 -3.20 -2.93 0.74
N LYS A 98 -1.96 -3.43 0.90
CA LYS A 98 -1.10 -3.75 -0.25
C LYS A 98 -1.72 -4.81 -1.18
N ALA A 99 -2.54 -5.73 -0.64
CA ALA A 99 -3.26 -6.73 -1.44
C ALA A 99 -4.38 -6.15 -2.34
N GLN A 100 -4.81 -4.91 -2.09
CA GLN A 100 -5.83 -4.21 -2.89
C GLN A 100 -5.26 -3.53 -4.14
N PHE A 101 -3.93 -3.45 -4.27
CA PHE A 101 -3.28 -2.96 -5.48
C PHE A 101 -3.24 -4.05 -6.55
N ARG A 102 -3.39 -3.63 -7.81
CA ARG A 102 -3.15 -4.45 -9.00
C ARG A 102 -2.27 -3.65 -9.95
N SER A 103 -1.37 -4.34 -10.63
CA SER A 103 -0.41 -3.74 -11.53
C SER A 103 -0.02 -4.70 -12.65
N ILE A 104 0.58 -4.15 -13.70
CA ILE A 104 1.17 -4.91 -14.80
C ILE A 104 2.63 -4.49 -14.99
N PRO A 105 3.56 -5.44 -15.25
CA PRO A 105 4.98 -5.11 -15.47
C PRO A 105 5.19 -4.15 -16.65
N LEU A 106 6.06 -3.16 -16.47
CA LEU A 106 6.42 -2.18 -17.52
C LEU A 106 7.55 -2.66 -18.44
N VAL A 107 8.39 -3.58 -17.97
CA VAL A 107 9.52 -4.13 -18.73
C VAL A 107 9.41 -5.65 -18.73
N SER A 108 9.48 -6.24 -19.93
CA SER A 108 9.86 -7.65 -20.05
C SER A 108 11.30 -7.76 -19.55
N THR A 109 11.54 -8.59 -18.54
CA THR A 109 12.89 -8.94 -18.06
C THR A 109 13.58 -9.85 -19.09
N ASN A 110 13.65 -9.42 -20.35
CA ASN A 110 14.54 -10.01 -21.31
C ASN A 110 15.87 -9.27 -21.18
N PRO A 111 16.93 -9.84 -20.60
CA PRO A 111 18.22 -9.20 -20.59
C PRO A 111 18.61 -8.93 -22.04
N MET A 112 18.77 -7.66 -22.40
CA MET A 112 19.35 -7.25 -23.68
C MET A 112 20.79 -7.76 -23.69
N VAL A 113 21.00 -9.00 -24.15
CA VAL A 113 22.33 -9.52 -24.44
C VAL A 113 22.82 -8.72 -25.64
N SER A 114 23.63 -7.70 -25.37
CA SER A 114 24.39 -7.01 -26.40
C SER A 114 25.31 -8.04 -27.07
N ARG A 115 24.87 -8.60 -28.19
CA ARG A 115 25.75 -9.32 -29.10
C ARG A 115 26.57 -8.28 -29.85
N LEU A 116 27.56 -7.70 -29.18
CA LEU A 116 28.63 -7.02 -29.88
C LEU A 116 29.48 -8.11 -30.58
N VAL A 117 29.06 -8.49 -31.78
CA VAL A 117 29.90 -9.28 -32.68
C VAL A 117 30.91 -8.31 -33.26
N ALA A 118 32.12 -8.28 -32.68
CA ALA A 118 33.27 -7.69 -33.35
C ALA A 118 33.46 -8.41 -34.69
N ARG A 119 33.14 -7.73 -35.79
CA ARG A 119 33.51 -8.16 -37.14
C ARG A 119 34.84 -7.50 -37.51
N ALA A 120 35.78 -8.38 -37.84
CA ALA A 120 37.03 -8.22 -38.60
C ALA A 120 38.14 -7.37 -37.98
#